data_AF-A0A3A0AVU3-F1
#
_entry.id   AF-A0A3A0AVU3-F1
#
_cell.length_a   1.000
_cell.length_b   1.000
_cell.length_c   1.000
_cell.angle_alpha   90.00
_cell.angle_beta   90.00
_cell.angle_gamma   90.00
#
_symmetry.space_group_name_H-M   'P 1'
#
loop_
_entity.id
_entity.type
_entity.pdbx_description
1 polymer ?
#
loop_
_entity_poly.entity_id
_entity_poly.type
_entity_poly.pdbx_seq_one_letter_code
_entity_poly.pdbx_strand_id
1 'polypeptide(L)'
;MLKRRQKIALLVVSVTICLSNALVYAQSDRAGDYTYGECSRIGREELRTEIEQTALAVLTERSDGFAIPTVVARKWVELDVDAVIDQEVARAIEQVAQEESYFSRLWSGWSAERAEQFATRIADDAFGSPAFRQKIDELSSAIAAEIAKEMEADFARAASAAFLCMKAFIGARYSETLFTAFENRVSVEVEEANIGATAPVDVSIIDVHGRALGGVGLIVVTEIARRVSQRLGHRIAERIAGRIAGRVLGRAGSSLIPIAGWVIGVGLIVWDLWEGGKGALPQIEEALTSEEVKERIRSEIADSIKHSLPDETALVALEIAVTILEEWEGFCSRYPDVCSLAQENPTFQAILDDTPLDQLDKLALLTNTLLTYAGRAELEAALASSQFETALALPEESYTIVQSSRSLAPLLAWSQLAGERLDEVLAYGIHRHKTPADFSPTLLGAMLDVGDAAAIDKLLALDRTELETLVTFAGTSLGPLAANRSLNEIRQLVDYLAAPPPEATETPPADLAPKLASGEVTVQQLLEPALAVVATPVVTATVAPPVPATTREPATPVNSIVVASAILVVLILTAGGALWWRRRPYDRRSGNE
;
A
#
# COMPACT_ATOMS: atom_id res chain seq x y z
N MET A 1 -65.69 8.25 58.75
CA MET A 1 -66.54 9.28 58.14
C MET A 1 -65.88 9.69 56.82
N LEU A 2 -66.28 9.13 55.67
CA LEU A 2 -67.30 9.68 54.75
C LEU A 2 -67.00 11.16 54.44
N LYS A 3 -66.57 11.61 53.26
CA LYS A 3 -66.96 11.37 51.84
C LYS A 3 -65.75 11.85 50.99
N ARG A 4 -65.46 11.43 49.75
CA ARG A 4 -66.32 11.00 48.64
C ARG A 4 -65.46 10.32 47.57
N ARG A 5 -65.98 9.23 47.03
CA ARG A 5 -65.49 8.47 45.87
C ARG A 5 -65.90 9.13 44.54
N GLN A 6 -65.21 8.71 43.47
CA GLN A 6 -65.67 8.57 42.08
C GLN A 6 -65.93 9.83 41.25
N LYS A 7 -65.07 10.03 40.24
CA LYS A 7 -65.35 10.03 38.78
C LYS A 7 -63.97 9.95 38.08
N ILE A 8 -63.55 8.79 37.58
CA ILE A 8 -63.84 8.17 36.27
C ILE A 8 -63.00 8.77 35.14
N ALA A 9 -62.21 7.87 34.53
CA ALA A 9 -61.70 7.84 33.15
C ALA A 9 -60.64 8.87 32.74
N LEU A 10 -59.40 8.39 32.52
CA LEU A 10 -58.79 8.21 31.19
C LEU A 10 -57.25 8.26 31.29
N LEU A 11 -56.60 7.14 31.59
CA LEU A 11 -55.23 6.81 31.14
C LEU A 11 -54.89 5.37 31.56
N VAL A 12 -55.61 4.45 30.91
CA VAL A 12 -55.12 3.09 30.68
C VAL A 12 -54.24 3.18 29.41
N VAL A 13 -53.23 2.32 29.34
CA VAL A 13 -52.17 2.20 28.31
C VAL A 13 -50.89 2.94 28.69
N SER A 14 -50.01 2.26 29.44
CA SER A 14 -48.53 2.26 29.24
C SER A 14 -47.70 1.68 30.39
N VAL A 15 -48.23 0.79 31.26
CA VAL A 15 -47.38 0.06 32.23
C VAL A 15 -47.84 -1.39 32.41
N THR A 16 -47.73 -2.21 31.36
CA THR A 16 -47.82 -3.69 31.48
C THR A 16 -47.11 -4.38 30.31
N ILE A 17 -45.80 -4.13 30.16
CA ILE A 17 -44.90 -5.00 29.37
C ILE A 17 -43.58 -5.13 30.16
N CYS A 18 -43.65 -5.75 31.33
CA CYS A 18 -42.50 -6.42 31.93
C CYS A 18 -43.03 -7.73 32.48
N LEU A 19 -42.35 -8.83 32.12
CA LEU A 19 -42.63 -10.21 32.51
C LEU A 19 -43.62 -10.95 31.62
N SER A 20 -43.11 -11.42 30.47
CA SER A 20 -43.54 -12.67 29.85
C SER A 20 -42.39 -13.24 29.02
N ASN A 21 -41.73 -14.26 29.58
CA ASN A 21 -41.14 -15.40 28.89
C ASN A 21 -40.24 -15.13 27.67
N ALA A 22 -38.97 -14.82 27.93
CA ALA A 22 -37.91 -15.44 27.14
C ALA A 22 -37.52 -16.73 27.85
N LEU A 23 -38.23 -17.81 27.52
CA LEU A 23 -37.63 -19.14 27.56
C LEU A 23 -36.42 -19.03 26.64
N VAL A 24 -35.24 -18.95 27.24
CA VAL A 24 -33.96 -19.14 26.56
C VAL A 24 -34.05 -20.55 26.01
N TYR A 25 -34.47 -20.67 24.75
CA TYR A 25 -33.99 -21.75 23.92
C TYR A 25 -32.48 -21.53 23.88
N ALA A 26 -31.77 -22.32 24.68
CA ALA A 26 -30.40 -22.67 24.41
C ALA A 26 -30.42 -23.46 23.09
N GLN A 27 -30.55 -22.76 21.96
CA GLN A 27 -29.92 -23.19 20.75
C GLN A 27 -28.43 -23.05 21.04
N SER A 28 -27.79 -24.20 21.21
CA SER A 28 -26.35 -24.33 21.03
C SER A 28 -26.06 -23.95 19.59
N ASP A 29 -25.99 -22.64 19.32
CA ASP A 29 -25.25 -22.13 18.18
C ASP A 29 -23.81 -22.58 18.38
N ARG A 30 -23.44 -23.64 17.66
CA ARG A 30 -22.03 -23.92 17.34
C ARG A 30 -21.53 -22.97 16.24
N ALA A 31 -22.13 -21.79 16.11
CA ALA A 31 -21.53 -20.67 15.40
C ALA A 31 -20.50 -20.07 16.36
N GLY A 32 -19.22 -20.36 16.12
CA GLY A 32 -18.15 -19.62 16.77
C GLY A 32 -18.32 -18.17 16.36
N ASP A 33 -18.76 -17.35 17.30
CA ASP A 33 -18.77 -15.89 17.21
C ASP A 33 -17.29 -15.47 17.14
N TYR A 34 -16.70 -15.55 15.94
CA TYR A 34 -15.28 -15.24 15.74
C TYR A 34 -15.09 -13.74 15.93
N THR A 35 -14.64 -13.36 17.12
CA THR A 35 -14.27 -11.98 17.39
C THR A 35 -12.86 -11.75 16.87
N TYR A 36 -12.68 -10.85 15.89
CA TYR A 36 -11.38 -10.44 15.33
C TYR A 36 -10.32 -10.02 16.38
N GLY A 37 -10.74 -9.78 17.63
CA GLY A 37 -9.85 -9.58 18.76
C GLY A 37 -8.90 -10.75 19.03
N GLU A 38 -9.14 -11.95 18.50
CA GLU A 38 -8.19 -13.07 18.61
C GLU A 38 -6.88 -12.79 17.86
N CYS A 39 -6.95 -12.17 16.67
CA CYS A 39 -5.76 -11.78 15.90
C CYS A 39 -4.88 -10.72 16.57
N SER A 40 -5.40 -9.99 17.56
CA SER A 40 -4.59 -9.04 18.34
C SER A 40 -3.58 -9.73 19.27
N ARG A 41 -3.77 -11.02 19.57
CA ARG A 41 -2.97 -11.75 20.58
C ARG A 41 -1.98 -12.75 20.00
N ILE A 42 -2.12 -13.10 18.72
CA ILE A 42 -1.30 -14.12 18.06
C ILE A 42 0.14 -13.65 17.79
N GLY A 43 1.05 -14.61 17.63
CA GLY A 43 2.43 -14.37 17.20
C GLY A 43 2.57 -14.08 15.69
N ARG A 44 3.69 -13.50 15.27
CA ARG A 44 4.02 -13.31 13.83
C ARG A 44 4.05 -14.66 13.08
N GLU A 45 4.55 -15.70 13.72
CA GLU A 45 4.66 -17.05 13.13
C GLU A 45 3.28 -17.69 12.89
N GLU A 46 2.29 -17.32 13.70
CA GLU A 46 0.93 -17.86 13.65
C GLU A 46 0.00 -17.03 12.75
N LEU A 47 0.33 -15.75 12.52
CA LEU A 47 -0.48 -14.80 11.77
C LEU A 47 -0.96 -15.33 10.42
N ARG A 48 -0.07 -15.94 9.64
CA ARG A 48 -0.44 -16.49 8.33
C ARG A 48 -1.53 -17.56 8.45
N THR A 49 -1.35 -18.48 9.40
CA THR A 49 -2.30 -19.56 9.62
C THR A 49 -3.64 -19.02 10.12
N GLU A 50 -3.63 -18.00 10.98
CA GLU A 50 -4.87 -17.39 11.47
C GLU A 50 -5.64 -16.66 10.36
N ILE A 51 -4.94 -15.89 9.52
CA ILE A 51 -5.55 -15.21 8.36
C ILE A 51 -6.13 -16.25 7.38
N GLU A 52 -5.38 -17.32 7.11
CA GLU A 52 -5.81 -18.43 6.25
C GLU A 52 -7.08 -19.10 6.81
N GLN A 53 -7.11 -19.43 8.09
CA GLN A 53 -8.28 -20.04 8.74
C GLN A 53 -9.49 -19.10 8.74
N THR A 54 -9.27 -17.81 9.02
CA THR A 54 -10.31 -16.77 8.99
C THR A 54 -10.93 -16.67 7.59
N ALA A 55 -10.10 -16.60 6.55
CA ALA A 55 -10.58 -16.56 5.16
C ALA A 55 -11.31 -17.86 4.78
N LEU A 56 -10.77 -19.02 5.15
CA LEU A 56 -11.36 -20.32 4.84
C LEU A 56 -12.73 -20.51 5.50
N ALA A 57 -12.90 -20.07 6.74
CA ALA A 57 -14.17 -20.13 7.45
C ALA A 57 -15.27 -19.37 6.67
N VAL A 58 -14.95 -18.17 6.18
CA VAL A 58 -15.87 -17.36 5.37
C VAL A 58 -16.18 -18.02 4.01
N LEU A 59 -15.18 -18.62 3.35
CA LEU A 59 -15.38 -19.28 2.05
C LEU A 59 -16.20 -20.57 2.16
N THR A 60 -16.15 -21.26 3.30
CA THR A 60 -16.82 -22.55 3.50
C THR A 60 -18.23 -22.42 4.07
N GLU A 61 -18.55 -21.33 4.78
CA GLU A 61 -19.87 -21.09 5.38
C GLU A 61 -21.02 -21.12 4.36
N ARG A 62 -20.76 -20.71 3.10
CA ARG A 62 -21.79 -20.60 2.05
C ARG A 62 -21.55 -21.48 0.82
N SER A 63 -20.44 -22.21 0.76
CA SER A 63 -20.09 -23.07 -0.38
C SER A 63 -21.10 -24.22 -0.60
N ASP A 64 -21.89 -24.57 0.42
CA ASP A 64 -22.94 -25.59 0.34
C ASP A 64 -24.14 -25.19 -0.56
N GLY A 65 -24.24 -23.91 -0.95
CA GLY A 65 -25.33 -23.38 -1.77
C GLY A 65 -25.13 -23.46 -3.29
N PHE A 66 -23.94 -23.86 -3.77
CA PHE A 66 -23.64 -23.89 -5.20
C PHE A 66 -24.33 -25.06 -5.90
N ALA A 67 -25.28 -24.75 -6.80
CA ALA A 67 -25.93 -25.74 -7.64
C ALA A 67 -25.03 -26.16 -8.81
N ILE A 68 -23.90 -26.82 -8.51
CA ILE A 68 -22.93 -27.32 -9.50
C ILE A 68 -23.62 -28.10 -10.64
N PRO A 69 -24.60 -29.01 -10.39
CA PRO A 69 -25.30 -29.69 -11.47
C PRO A 69 -26.02 -28.73 -12.43
N THR A 70 -26.60 -27.65 -11.92
CA THR A 70 -27.29 -26.63 -12.72
C THR A 70 -26.30 -25.84 -13.58
N VAL A 71 -25.13 -25.49 -13.04
CA VAL A 71 -24.07 -24.80 -13.81
C VAL A 71 -23.55 -25.70 -14.93
N VAL A 72 -23.27 -26.98 -14.63
CA VAL A 72 -22.82 -27.97 -15.62
C VAL A 72 -23.86 -28.13 -16.72
N ALA A 73 -25.14 -28.35 -16.38
CA ALA A 73 -26.21 -28.54 -17.35
C ALA A 73 -26.39 -27.32 -18.28
N ARG A 74 -26.33 -26.10 -17.73
CA ARG A 74 -26.41 -24.88 -18.53
C ARG A 74 -25.23 -24.75 -19.50
N LYS A 75 -23.98 -24.92 -19.01
CA LYS A 75 -22.78 -24.81 -19.86
C LYS A 75 -22.68 -25.93 -20.89
N TRP A 76 -23.20 -27.11 -20.57
CA TRP A 76 -23.30 -28.23 -21.49
C TRP A 76 -24.14 -27.89 -22.72
N VAL A 77 -25.31 -27.28 -22.51
CA VAL A 77 -26.21 -26.83 -23.58
C VAL A 77 -25.61 -25.62 -24.32
N GLU A 78 -25.09 -24.62 -23.60
CA GLU A 78 -24.48 -23.43 -24.21
C GLU A 78 -23.33 -23.76 -25.16
N LEU A 79 -22.56 -24.81 -24.85
CA LEU A 79 -21.42 -25.24 -25.66
C LEU A 79 -21.76 -26.33 -26.67
N ASP A 80 -23.00 -26.82 -26.74
CA ASP A 80 -23.41 -27.88 -27.68
C ASP A 80 -22.53 -29.14 -27.56
N VAL A 81 -22.31 -29.59 -26.32
CA VAL A 81 -21.49 -30.79 -26.04
C VAL A 81 -22.13 -32.05 -26.62
N ASP A 82 -23.47 -32.09 -26.68
CA ASP A 82 -24.23 -33.19 -27.27
C ASP A 82 -23.86 -33.41 -28.74
N ALA A 83 -23.78 -32.34 -29.55
CA ALA A 83 -23.42 -32.45 -30.95
C ALA A 83 -22.01 -33.01 -31.15
N VAL A 84 -21.05 -32.66 -30.28
CA VAL A 84 -19.68 -33.21 -30.34
C VAL A 84 -19.66 -34.69 -29.97
N ILE A 85 -20.43 -35.11 -28.97
CA ILE A 85 -20.57 -36.54 -28.63
C ILE A 85 -21.13 -37.31 -29.83
N ASP A 86 -22.23 -36.82 -30.41
CA ASP A 86 -22.91 -37.49 -31.51
C ASP A 86 -21.99 -37.59 -32.75
N GLN A 87 -21.26 -36.51 -33.06
CA GLN A 87 -20.31 -36.47 -34.17
C GLN A 87 -19.13 -37.42 -33.96
N GLU A 88 -18.54 -37.46 -32.77
CA GLU A 88 -17.38 -38.30 -32.49
C GLU A 88 -17.73 -39.79 -32.39
N VAL A 89 -18.93 -40.12 -31.88
CA VAL A 89 -19.47 -41.49 -31.92
C VAL A 89 -19.70 -41.94 -33.36
N ALA A 90 -20.33 -41.11 -34.19
CA ALA A 90 -20.54 -41.41 -35.61
C ALA A 90 -19.20 -41.60 -36.35
N ARG A 91 -18.19 -40.75 -36.07
CA ARG A 91 -16.83 -40.88 -36.62
C ARG A 91 -16.20 -42.22 -36.23
N ALA A 92 -16.24 -42.58 -34.95
CA ALA A 92 -15.65 -43.82 -34.45
C ALA A 92 -16.35 -45.07 -35.03
N ILE A 93 -17.66 -45.02 -35.22
CA ILE A 93 -18.42 -46.09 -35.90
C ILE A 93 -17.98 -46.24 -37.36
N GLU A 94 -17.86 -45.15 -38.11
CA GLU A 94 -17.42 -45.18 -39.50
C GLU A 94 -16.00 -45.74 -39.62
N GLN A 95 -15.11 -45.39 -38.68
CA GLN A 95 -13.76 -45.93 -38.63
C GLN A 95 -13.76 -47.46 -38.40
N VAL A 96 -14.51 -47.95 -37.40
CA VAL A 96 -14.68 -49.39 -37.19
C VAL A 96 -15.33 -50.07 -38.40
N ALA A 97 -16.25 -49.38 -39.08
CA ALA A 97 -16.89 -49.88 -40.30
C ALA A 97 -15.92 -50.02 -41.48
N GLN A 98 -14.91 -49.17 -41.58
CA GLN A 98 -13.88 -49.22 -42.64
C GLN A 98 -12.75 -50.21 -42.33
N GLU A 99 -12.37 -50.36 -41.05
CA GLU A 99 -11.25 -51.22 -40.63
C GLU A 99 -11.63 -52.70 -40.52
N GLU A 100 -12.88 -53.04 -40.17
CA GLU A 100 -13.30 -54.42 -39.96
C GLU A 100 -13.92 -55.05 -41.22
N SER A 101 -13.55 -56.31 -41.48
CA SER A 101 -14.12 -57.08 -42.59
C SER A 101 -15.65 -57.16 -42.47
N TYR A 102 -16.35 -57.14 -43.61
CA TYR A 102 -17.81 -57.27 -43.66
C TYR A 102 -18.35 -58.44 -42.79
N PHE A 103 -17.60 -59.55 -42.71
CA PHE A 103 -17.96 -60.74 -41.93
C PHE A 103 -17.75 -60.59 -40.41
N SER A 104 -16.75 -59.83 -39.94
CA SER A 104 -16.57 -59.54 -38.50
C SER A 104 -17.60 -58.54 -37.97
N ARG A 105 -18.09 -57.64 -38.83
CA ARG A 105 -19.23 -56.76 -38.55
C ARG A 105 -20.54 -57.52 -38.45
N LEU A 106 -20.79 -58.44 -39.39
CA LEU A 106 -21.98 -59.29 -39.39
C LEU A 106 -22.09 -60.14 -38.11
N TRP A 107 -20.97 -60.68 -37.61
CA TRP A 107 -20.92 -61.52 -36.40
C TRP A 107 -21.04 -60.77 -35.07
N SER A 108 -20.86 -59.44 -35.04
CA SER A 108 -21.15 -58.66 -33.82
C SER A 108 -22.62 -58.65 -33.43
N GLY A 109 -23.54 -58.72 -34.40
CA GLY A 109 -24.97 -58.88 -34.10
C GLY A 109 -25.33 -60.26 -33.52
N TRP A 110 -24.39 -61.22 -33.55
CA TRP A 110 -24.61 -62.63 -33.18
C TRP A 110 -23.82 -63.07 -31.94
N SER A 111 -22.98 -62.19 -31.37
CA SER A 111 -22.18 -62.46 -30.17
C SER A 111 -22.15 -61.22 -29.27
N ALA A 112 -22.66 -61.38 -28.05
CA ALA A 112 -22.61 -60.35 -27.01
C ALA A 112 -21.17 -59.87 -26.76
N GLU A 113 -20.22 -60.80 -26.72
CA GLU A 113 -18.80 -60.51 -26.47
C GLU A 113 -18.17 -59.68 -27.61
N ARG A 114 -18.58 -59.91 -28.86
CA ARG A 114 -18.06 -59.16 -30.01
C ARG A 114 -18.70 -57.76 -30.10
N ALA A 115 -19.98 -57.63 -29.75
CA ALA A 115 -20.65 -56.34 -29.69
C ALA A 115 -20.11 -55.49 -28.52
N GLU A 116 -19.79 -56.09 -27.38
CA GLU A 116 -19.11 -55.42 -26.26
C GLU A 116 -17.73 -54.90 -26.70
N GLN A 117 -16.91 -55.73 -27.37
CA GLN A 117 -15.61 -55.29 -27.90
C GLN A 117 -15.72 -54.10 -28.86
N PHE A 118 -16.74 -54.08 -29.73
CA PHE A 118 -16.96 -52.94 -30.62
C PHE A 118 -17.46 -51.71 -29.86
N ALA A 119 -18.39 -51.87 -28.91
CA ALA A 119 -18.84 -50.75 -28.07
C ALA A 119 -17.68 -50.13 -27.29
N THR A 120 -16.79 -50.95 -26.70
CA THR A 120 -15.57 -50.47 -26.02
C THR A 120 -14.67 -49.72 -26.97
N ARG A 121 -14.36 -50.30 -28.14
CA ARG A 121 -13.47 -49.65 -29.10
C ARG A 121 -14.02 -48.32 -29.63
N ILE A 122 -15.33 -48.28 -29.91
CA ILE A 122 -16.02 -47.07 -30.38
C ILE A 122 -16.03 -46.02 -29.28
N ALA A 123 -16.36 -46.41 -28.04
CA ALA A 123 -16.34 -45.49 -26.90
C ALA A 123 -14.93 -44.95 -26.61
N ASP A 124 -13.91 -45.81 -26.63
CA ASP A 124 -12.51 -45.42 -26.45
C ASP A 124 -12.03 -44.46 -27.53
N ASP A 125 -12.41 -44.69 -28.79
CA ASP A 125 -12.03 -43.81 -29.91
C ASP A 125 -12.82 -42.49 -29.89
N ALA A 126 -14.14 -42.54 -29.69
CA ALA A 126 -15.01 -41.36 -29.65
C ALA A 126 -14.68 -40.45 -28.46
N PHE A 127 -14.70 -40.98 -27.24
CA PHE A 127 -14.41 -40.19 -26.04
C PHE A 127 -12.91 -39.97 -25.85
N GLY A 128 -12.05 -40.78 -26.44
CA GLY A 128 -10.61 -40.54 -26.47
C GLY A 128 -10.17 -39.48 -27.47
N SER A 129 -11.07 -39.00 -28.35
CA SER A 129 -10.70 -38.18 -29.49
C SER A 129 -10.20 -36.78 -29.09
N PRO A 130 -9.31 -36.16 -29.90
CA PRO A 130 -8.85 -34.79 -29.65
C PRO A 130 -10.01 -33.77 -29.60
N ALA A 131 -11.04 -33.96 -30.43
CA ALA A 131 -12.19 -33.06 -30.50
C ALA A 131 -13.04 -33.14 -29.23
N PHE A 132 -13.34 -34.35 -28.74
CA PHE A 132 -14.07 -34.52 -27.49
C PHE A 132 -13.27 -33.96 -26.30
N ARG A 133 -11.96 -34.23 -26.23
CA ARG A 133 -11.08 -33.67 -25.18
C ARG A 133 -11.09 -32.16 -25.16
N GLN A 134 -10.88 -31.53 -26.32
CA GLN A 134 -10.94 -30.08 -26.45
C GLN A 134 -12.29 -29.54 -25.97
N LYS A 135 -13.40 -30.23 -26.31
CA LYS A 135 -14.73 -29.79 -25.90
C LYS A 135 -14.95 -29.87 -24.39
N ILE A 136 -14.44 -30.91 -23.75
CA ILE A 136 -14.47 -31.06 -22.28
C ILE A 136 -13.59 -30.00 -21.60
N ASP A 137 -12.47 -29.62 -22.20
CA ASP A 137 -11.61 -28.52 -21.69
C ASP A 137 -12.32 -27.15 -21.80
N GLU A 138 -12.99 -26.88 -22.92
CA GLU A 138 -13.83 -25.70 -23.12
C GLU A 138 -14.96 -25.64 -22.09
N LEU A 139 -15.66 -26.76 -21.89
CA LEU A 139 -16.72 -26.89 -20.88
C LEU A 139 -16.20 -26.65 -19.47
N SER A 140 -15.08 -27.28 -19.11
CA SER A 140 -14.46 -27.14 -17.79
C SER A 140 -14.05 -25.69 -17.52
N SER A 141 -13.48 -25.02 -18.53
CA SER A 141 -13.11 -23.60 -18.43
C SER A 141 -14.32 -22.69 -18.25
N ALA A 142 -15.42 -22.94 -18.98
CA ALA A 142 -16.65 -22.16 -18.87
C ALA A 142 -17.35 -22.37 -17.51
N ILE A 143 -17.34 -23.59 -16.96
CA ILE A 143 -17.87 -23.88 -15.63
C ILE A 143 -17.03 -23.19 -14.56
N ALA A 144 -15.69 -23.29 -14.64
CA ALA A 144 -14.80 -22.65 -13.68
C ALA A 144 -14.96 -21.12 -13.66
N ALA A 145 -15.13 -20.48 -14.83
CA ALA A 145 -15.39 -19.05 -14.93
C ALA A 145 -16.72 -18.65 -14.27
N GLU A 146 -17.77 -19.45 -14.43
CA GLU A 146 -19.06 -19.20 -13.80
C GLU A 146 -19.00 -19.36 -12.28
N ILE A 147 -18.35 -20.43 -11.78
CA ILE A 147 -18.13 -20.64 -10.35
C ILE A 147 -17.34 -19.47 -9.76
N ALA A 148 -16.25 -19.06 -10.41
CA ALA A 148 -15.45 -17.93 -9.95
C ALA A 148 -16.28 -16.65 -9.84
N LYS A 149 -17.14 -16.38 -10.82
CA LYS A 149 -18.04 -15.21 -10.84
C LYS A 149 -19.07 -15.25 -9.70
N GLU A 150 -19.68 -16.40 -9.46
CA GLU A 150 -20.63 -16.57 -8.36
C GLU A 150 -19.94 -16.47 -6.98
N MET A 151 -18.66 -16.82 -6.90
CA MET A 151 -17.84 -16.72 -5.68
C MET A 151 -17.22 -15.33 -5.42
N GLU A 152 -17.31 -14.37 -6.35
CA GLU A 152 -16.68 -13.04 -6.19
C GLU A 152 -17.05 -12.35 -4.88
N ALA A 153 -18.33 -12.46 -4.48
CA ALA A 153 -18.81 -11.89 -3.23
C ALA A 153 -18.29 -12.65 -1.98
N ASP A 154 -18.06 -13.96 -2.08
CA ASP A 154 -17.45 -14.77 -1.02
C ASP A 154 -15.95 -14.44 -0.89
N PHE A 155 -15.25 -14.26 -2.01
CA PHE A 155 -13.84 -13.83 -2.02
C PHE A 155 -13.66 -12.44 -1.40
N ALA A 156 -14.52 -11.49 -1.75
CA ALA A 156 -14.50 -10.16 -1.15
C ALA A 156 -14.70 -10.22 0.38
N ARG A 157 -15.67 -11.01 0.86
CA ARG A 157 -15.90 -11.20 2.30
C ARG A 157 -14.73 -11.89 3.00
N ALA A 158 -14.16 -12.93 2.40
CA ALA A 158 -13.01 -13.63 2.96
C ALA A 158 -11.79 -12.72 3.06
N ALA A 159 -11.52 -11.92 2.02
CA ALA A 159 -10.49 -10.90 2.03
C ALA A 159 -10.77 -9.80 3.07
N SER A 160 -12.01 -9.35 3.26
CA SER A 160 -12.38 -8.44 4.35
C SER A 160 -12.05 -9.00 5.73
N ALA A 161 -12.43 -10.24 5.99
CA ALA A 161 -12.20 -10.89 7.29
C ALA A 161 -10.71 -11.08 7.56
N ALA A 162 -9.96 -11.52 6.56
CA ALA A 162 -8.50 -11.61 6.58
C ALA A 162 -7.84 -10.24 6.86
N PHE A 163 -8.34 -9.18 6.23
CA PHE A 163 -7.83 -7.82 6.41
C PHE A 163 -8.15 -7.25 7.80
N LEU A 164 -9.32 -7.55 8.35
CA LEU A 164 -9.68 -7.19 9.73
C LEU A 164 -8.82 -7.93 10.76
N CYS A 165 -8.51 -9.20 10.53
CA CYS A 165 -7.53 -9.94 11.33
C CYS A 165 -6.15 -9.25 11.29
N MET A 166 -5.71 -8.86 10.09
CA MET A 166 -4.46 -8.12 9.91
C MET A 166 -4.49 -6.77 10.63
N LYS A 167 -5.60 -6.01 10.55
CA LYS A 167 -5.81 -4.76 11.29
C LYS A 167 -5.63 -4.96 12.79
N ALA A 168 -6.29 -5.97 13.35
CA ALA A 168 -6.22 -6.26 14.78
C ALA A 168 -4.80 -6.65 15.21
N PHE A 169 -4.10 -7.44 14.39
CA PHE A 169 -2.70 -7.80 14.64
C PHE A 169 -1.76 -6.59 14.61
N ILE A 170 -1.86 -5.77 13.55
CA ILE A 170 -0.98 -4.61 13.35
C ILE A 170 -1.27 -3.54 14.41
N GLY A 171 -2.53 -3.23 14.68
CA GLY A 171 -2.91 -2.26 15.72
C GLY A 171 -2.34 -2.63 17.08
N ALA A 172 -2.44 -3.92 17.47
CA ALA A 172 -1.95 -4.38 18.76
C ALA A 172 -0.42 -4.40 18.89
N ARG A 173 0.31 -4.70 17.81
CA ARG A 173 1.77 -4.88 17.86
C ARG A 173 2.60 -3.74 17.31
N TYR A 174 2.02 -2.84 16.54
CA TYR A 174 2.73 -1.77 15.85
C TYR A 174 2.10 -0.40 16.10
N SER A 175 0.85 -0.20 15.68
CA SER A 175 0.00 0.98 15.95
C SER A 175 -1.20 0.96 15.00
N GLU A 176 -2.29 1.61 15.39
CA GLU A 176 -3.43 1.83 14.49
C GLU A 176 -3.08 2.82 13.36
N THR A 177 -2.21 3.79 13.64
CA THR A 177 -1.71 4.77 12.66
C THR A 177 -0.93 4.09 11.53
N LEU A 178 -0.03 3.15 11.85
CA LEU A 178 0.71 2.41 10.83
C LEU A 178 -0.20 1.55 9.95
N PHE A 179 -1.25 0.95 10.54
CA PHE A 179 -2.23 0.23 9.74
C PHE A 179 -2.99 1.16 8.77
N THR A 180 -3.39 2.34 9.25
CA THR A 180 -4.06 3.35 8.43
C THR A 180 -3.16 3.86 7.30
N ALA A 181 -1.86 4.01 7.57
CA ALA A 181 -0.87 4.36 6.55
C ALA A 181 -0.71 3.27 5.49
N PHE A 182 -0.68 2.01 5.92
CA PHE A 182 -0.68 0.85 5.05
C PHE A 182 -1.95 0.81 4.17
N GLU A 183 -3.14 1.01 4.74
CA GLU A 183 -4.41 1.11 3.99
C GLU A 183 -4.33 2.17 2.88
N ASN A 184 -3.89 3.39 3.22
CA ASN A 184 -3.81 4.49 2.27
C ASN A 184 -2.78 4.22 1.15
N ARG A 185 -1.65 3.61 1.49
CA ARG A 185 -0.62 3.25 0.51
C ARG A 185 -1.15 2.30 -0.54
N VAL A 186 -1.79 1.20 -0.10
CA VAL A 186 -2.33 0.20 -1.03
C VAL A 186 -3.41 0.84 -1.91
N SER A 187 -4.24 1.75 -1.37
CA SER A 187 -5.23 2.48 -2.17
C SER A 187 -4.62 3.34 -3.28
N VAL A 188 -3.55 4.08 -2.99
CA VAL A 188 -2.86 4.91 -4.01
C VAL A 188 -2.26 4.06 -5.12
N GLU A 189 -1.62 2.93 -4.78
CA GLU A 189 -1.06 2.02 -5.79
C GLU A 189 -2.13 1.42 -6.72
N VAL A 190 -3.34 1.20 -6.20
CA VAL A 190 -4.48 0.72 -6.99
C VAL A 190 -5.01 1.79 -7.95
N GLU A 191 -5.11 3.04 -7.50
CA GLU A 191 -5.50 4.16 -8.36
C GLU A 191 -4.50 4.40 -9.49
N GLU A 192 -3.20 4.34 -9.19
CA GLU A 192 -2.12 4.52 -10.17
C GLU A 192 -2.03 3.39 -11.19
N ALA A 193 -2.36 2.15 -10.80
CA ALA A 193 -2.34 0.99 -11.67
C ALA A 193 -3.46 1.00 -12.73
N ASN A 194 -4.39 1.95 -12.68
CA ASN A 194 -5.49 2.15 -13.64
C ASN A 194 -6.22 0.83 -13.97
N ILE A 195 -6.45 0.02 -12.92
CA ILE A 195 -7.13 -1.27 -13.05
C ILE A 195 -8.60 -0.96 -13.33
N GLY A 196 -8.96 -1.06 -14.61
CA GLY A 196 -10.24 -0.62 -15.16
C GLY A 196 -11.41 -0.90 -14.23
N ALA A 197 -12.15 0.17 -13.94
CA ALA A 197 -13.46 0.17 -13.31
C ALA A 197 -14.47 -0.59 -14.19
N THR A 198 -14.37 -1.91 -14.22
CA THR A 198 -15.44 -2.78 -14.71
C THR A 198 -16.24 -3.20 -13.49
N ALA A 199 -17.36 -2.50 -13.30
CA ALA A 199 -18.41 -2.64 -12.29
C ALA A 199 -17.91 -2.68 -10.83
N PRO A 200 -18.37 -1.75 -9.96
CA PRO A 200 -18.19 -1.97 -8.53
C PRO A 200 -18.84 -3.30 -8.19
N VAL A 201 -18.09 -4.22 -7.54
CA VAL A 201 -18.69 -5.33 -6.80
C VAL A 201 -19.79 -4.69 -5.95
N ASP A 202 -21.02 -5.19 -6.02
CA ASP A 202 -22.15 -4.56 -5.32
C ASP A 202 -21.93 -4.69 -3.81
N VAL A 203 -21.26 -3.69 -3.25
CA VAL A 203 -20.82 -3.57 -1.84
C VAL A 203 -22.03 -3.47 -0.90
N SER A 204 -23.25 -3.31 -1.42
CA SER A 204 -24.49 -3.26 -0.63
C SER A 204 -24.84 -4.58 0.06
N ILE A 205 -24.16 -5.68 -0.30
CA ILE A 205 -24.27 -7.01 0.33
C ILE A 205 -23.03 -7.31 1.22
N ILE A 206 -22.27 -6.30 1.61
CA ILE A 206 -21.27 -6.47 2.67
C ILE A 206 -21.96 -6.25 4.00
N ASP A 207 -22.24 -7.37 4.67
CA ASP A 207 -22.69 -7.44 6.05
C ASP A 207 -21.74 -6.67 6.99
N VAL A 208 -22.10 -6.51 8.27
CA VAL A 208 -21.42 -5.80 9.39
C VAL A 208 -19.93 -5.41 9.21
N HIS A 209 -19.09 -6.27 8.63
CA HIS A 209 -17.68 -6.08 8.25
C HIS A 209 -17.39 -4.84 7.38
N GLY A 210 -18.26 -4.49 6.44
CA GLY A 210 -18.06 -3.35 5.54
C GLY A 210 -18.14 -1.98 6.22
N ARG A 211 -18.71 -1.92 7.44
CA ARG A 211 -18.72 -0.71 8.28
C ARG A 211 -17.48 -0.58 9.15
N ALA A 212 -16.82 -1.70 9.47
CA ALA A 212 -15.59 -1.73 10.27
C ALA A 212 -14.36 -1.37 9.42
N LEU A 213 -14.44 -1.65 8.13
CA LEU A 213 -13.50 -1.21 7.11
C LEU A 213 -13.94 0.16 6.61
N GLY A 214 -13.11 1.19 6.81
CA GLY A 214 -13.37 2.52 6.24
C GLY A 214 -13.38 2.47 4.70
N GLY A 215 -13.68 3.60 4.05
CA GLY A 215 -13.78 3.67 2.57
C GLY A 215 -12.51 3.17 1.86
N VAL A 216 -11.33 3.40 2.45
CA VAL A 216 -10.03 2.96 1.93
C VAL A 216 -9.84 1.44 2.07
N GLY A 217 -10.17 0.87 3.23
CA GLY A 217 -10.08 -0.57 3.46
C GLY A 217 -10.95 -1.39 2.49
N LEU A 218 -12.10 -0.87 2.07
CA LEU A 218 -12.95 -1.50 1.05
C LEU A 218 -12.29 -1.56 -0.34
N ILE A 219 -11.56 -0.52 -0.73
CA ILE A 219 -10.84 -0.49 -2.03
C ILE A 219 -9.76 -1.57 -2.05
N VAL A 220 -8.95 -1.63 -0.98
CA VAL A 220 -7.87 -2.61 -0.82
C VAL A 220 -8.40 -4.05 -0.87
N VAL A 221 -9.46 -4.34 -0.12
CA VAL A 221 -10.09 -5.66 -0.11
C VAL A 221 -10.62 -6.04 -1.49
N THR A 222 -11.27 -5.11 -2.19
CA THR A 222 -11.82 -5.37 -3.52
C THR A 222 -10.72 -5.72 -4.52
N GLU A 223 -9.58 -5.02 -4.46
CA GLU A 223 -8.43 -5.33 -5.30
C GLU A 223 -7.81 -6.68 -4.97
N ILE A 224 -7.62 -6.99 -3.69
CA ILE A 224 -7.10 -8.30 -3.26
C ILE A 224 -8.02 -9.40 -3.78
N ALA A 225 -9.34 -9.27 -3.58
CA ALA A 225 -10.33 -10.20 -4.07
C ALA A 225 -10.26 -10.35 -5.60
N ARG A 226 -10.06 -9.25 -6.34
CA ARG A 226 -9.91 -9.26 -7.80
C ARG A 226 -8.64 -9.98 -8.24
N ARG A 227 -7.47 -9.65 -7.67
CA ARG A 227 -6.18 -10.31 -7.98
C ARG A 227 -6.25 -11.81 -7.69
N VAL A 228 -6.81 -12.17 -6.55
CA VAL A 228 -7.08 -13.55 -6.13
C VAL A 228 -7.98 -14.22 -7.17
N SER A 229 -9.14 -13.63 -7.48
CA SER A 229 -10.09 -14.16 -8.48
C SER A 229 -9.46 -14.37 -9.86
N GLN A 230 -8.64 -13.43 -10.34
CA GLN A 230 -7.96 -13.53 -11.63
C GLN A 230 -6.91 -14.65 -11.65
N ARG A 231 -6.09 -14.76 -10.60
CA ARG A 231 -5.09 -15.83 -10.46
C ARG A 231 -5.74 -17.21 -10.29
N LEU A 232 -6.88 -17.25 -9.63
CA LEU A 232 -7.62 -18.48 -9.34
C LEU A 232 -8.50 -18.95 -10.48
N GLY A 233 -9.13 -18.05 -11.24
CA GLY A 233 -9.94 -18.44 -12.40
C GLY A 233 -9.17 -19.32 -13.37
N HIS A 234 -7.90 -18.98 -13.65
CA HIS A 234 -7.02 -19.81 -14.49
C HIS A 234 -6.58 -21.11 -13.82
N ARG A 235 -6.14 -21.07 -12.56
CA ARG A 235 -5.62 -22.27 -11.86
C ARG A 235 -6.73 -23.29 -11.55
N ILE A 236 -7.91 -22.81 -11.15
CA ILE A 236 -9.11 -23.63 -10.92
C ILE A 236 -9.54 -24.25 -12.25
N ALA A 237 -9.62 -23.45 -13.33
CA ALA A 237 -9.98 -23.96 -14.65
C ALA A 237 -9.03 -25.09 -15.12
N GLU A 238 -7.71 -24.90 -15.02
CA GLU A 238 -6.73 -25.91 -15.43
C GLU A 238 -6.80 -27.20 -14.59
N ARG A 239 -6.95 -27.08 -13.27
CA ARG A 239 -6.98 -28.25 -12.37
C ARG A 239 -8.31 -28.99 -12.38
N ILE A 240 -9.41 -28.26 -12.56
CA ILE A 240 -10.74 -28.84 -12.75
C ILE A 240 -10.79 -29.52 -14.12
N ALA A 241 -10.33 -28.87 -15.20
CA ALA A 241 -10.24 -29.46 -16.54
C ALA A 241 -9.37 -30.72 -16.54
N GLY A 242 -8.17 -30.67 -15.97
CA GLY A 242 -7.28 -31.84 -15.88
C GLY A 242 -7.87 -33.01 -15.08
N ARG A 243 -8.59 -32.74 -13.98
CA ARG A 243 -9.25 -33.78 -13.17
C ARG A 243 -10.51 -34.34 -13.85
N ILE A 244 -11.30 -33.50 -14.50
CA ILE A 244 -12.48 -33.93 -15.27
C ILE A 244 -12.04 -34.77 -16.46
N ALA A 245 -11.13 -34.27 -17.30
CA ALA A 245 -10.60 -35.01 -18.44
C ALA A 245 -9.98 -36.34 -17.97
N GLY A 246 -9.15 -36.34 -16.92
CA GLY A 246 -8.55 -37.58 -16.40
C GLY A 246 -9.57 -38.62 -15.88
N ARG A 247 -10.62 -38.18 -15.17
CA ARG A 247 -11.63 -39.08 -14.59
C ARG A 247 -12.67 -39.54 -15.61
N VAL A 248 -13.17 -38.63 -16.44
CA VAL A 248 -14.15 -38.94 -17.49
C VAL A 248 -13.48 -39.81 -18.54
N LEU A 249 -12.30 -39.45 -19.07
CA LEU A 249 -11.60 -40.27 -20.06
C LEU A 249 -11.10 -41.61 -19.48
N GLY A 250 -10.70 -41.61 -18.20
CA GLY A 250 -10.23 -42.83 -17.51
C GLY A 250 -11.34 -43.82 -17.14
N ARG A 251 -12.57 -43.35 -16.91
CA ARG A 251 -13.75 -44.20 -16.63
C ARG A 251 -14.65 -44.43 -17.84
N ALA A 252 -14.62 -43.56 -18.84
CA ALA A 252 -15.44 -43.65 -20.06
C ALA A 252 -15.22 -44.95 -20.83
N GLY A 253 -13.97 -45.40 -20.94
CA GLY A 253 -13.64 -46.63 -21.68
C GLY A 253 -14.18 -47.94 -21.10
N SER A 254 -14.61 -47.96 -19.83
CA SER A 254 -15.07 -49.20 -19.16
C SER A 254 -16.43 -49.13 -18.49
N SER A 255 -16.96 -47.95 -18.17
CA SER A 255 -18.19 -47.80 -17.37
C SER A 255 -19.35 -47.07 -18.07
N LEU A 256 -19.10 -46.42 -19.22
CA LEU A 256 -20.14 -45.73 -20.00
C LEU A 256 -20.82 -46.62 -21.04
N ILE A 257 -20.32 -47.85 -21.22
CA ILE A 257 -21.07 -48.89 -21.93
C ILE A 257 -22.11 -49.37 -20.92
N PRO A 258 -23.43 -49.23 -21.18
CA PRO A 258 -24.44 -49.85 -20.34
C PRO A 258 -24.32 -51.36 -20.51
N ILE A 259 -23.45 -52.02 -19.73
CA ILE A 259 -23.26 -53.48 -19.73
C ILE A 259 -24.56 -54.18 -19.23
N ALA A 260 -25.51 -53.45 -18.64
CA ALA A 260 -26.65 -54.03 -17.93
C ALA A 260 -28.00 -54.09 -18.69
N GLY A 261 -28.15 -53.57 -19.91
CA GLY A 261 -29.48 -53.41 -20.54
C GLY A 261 -29.73 -54.18 -21.85
N TRP A 262 -28.86 -54.01 -22.85
CA TRP A 262 -29.13 -54.46 -24.21
C TRP A 262 -28.73 -55.93 -24.47
N VAL A 263 -27.76 -56.47 -23.72
CA VAL A 263 -27.31 -57.87 -23.84
C VAL A 263 -28.35 -58.86 -23.30
N ILE A 264 -29.23 -58.43 -22.39
CA ILE A 264 -30.21 -59.32 -21.72
C ILE A 264 -31.66 -59.09 -22.24
N GLY A 265 -31.94 -57.97 -22.92
CA GLY A 265 -33.29 -57.59 -23.35
C GLY A 265 -33.71 -57.99 -24.78
N VAL A 266 -32.79 -58.42 -25.65
CA VAL A 266 -33.10 -58.58 -27.08
C VAL A 266 -33.21 -60.05 -27.49
N GLY A 267 -34.29 -60.69 -27.04
CA GLY A 267 -34.81 -61.90 -27.67
C GLY A 267 -35.62 -61.66 -28.95
N LEU A 268 -35.72 -60.40 -29.44
CA LEU A 268 -36.72 -60.02 -30.46
C LEU A 268 -36.24 -59.07 -31.59
N ILE A 269 -34.94 -58.85 -31.81
CA ILE A 269 -34.45 -58.13 -33.03
C ILE A 269 -33.62 -59.09 -33.88
N VAL A 270 -34.24 -60.18 -34.35
CA VAL A 270 -33.58 -61.16 -35.25
C VAL A 270 -33.98 -60.95 -36.71
N TRP A 271 -35.04 -60.19 -37.00
CA TRP A 271 -35.55 -60.07 -38.38
C TRP A 271 -35.12 -58.79 -39.10
N ASP A 272 -35.05 -57.63 -38.42
CA ASP A 272 -34.75 -56.34 -39.06
C ASP A 272 -33.25 -56.13 -39.39
N LEU A 273 -32.38 -57.00 -38.84
CA LEU A 273 -30.92 -56.90 -38.99
C LEU A 273 -30.36 -57.62 -40.23
N TRP A 274 -31.19 -58.36 -40.97
CA TRP A 274 -30.76 -59.19 -42.10
C TRP A 274 -30.64 -58.42 -43.43
N GLU A 275 -31.43 -57.36 -43.63
CA GLU A 275 -31.43 -56.57 -44.89
C GLU A 275 -30.34 -55.48 -44.93
N GLY A 276 -29.77 -55.08 -43.78
CA GLY A 276 -28.74 -54.04 -43.68
C GLY A 276 -27.44 -54.59 -43.11
N GLY A 277 -26.41 -54.80 -43.93
CA GLY A 277 -25.10 -55.35 -43.55
C GLY A 277 -24.25 -54.49 -42.56
N LYS A 278 -24.87 -53.81 -41.59
CA LYS A 278 -24.26 -52.92 -40.61
C LYS A 278 -24.07 -53.54 -39.21
N GLY A 279 -24.61 -54.73 -38.92
CA GLY A 279 -24.41 -55.43 -37.64
C GLY A 279 -24.97 -54.67 -36.42
N ALA A 280 -24.34 -54.78 -35.25
CA ALA A 280 -24.76 -54.12 -34.01
C ALA A 280 -24.43 -52.62 -33.93
N LEU A 281 -23.74 -52.07 -34.94
CA LEU A 281 -23.22 -50.69 -34.93
C LEU A 281 -24.31 -49.62 -34.74
N PRO A 282 -25.51 -49.69 -35.37
CA PRO A 282 -26.55 -48.70 -35.15
C PRO A 282 -27.10 -48.70 -33.71
N GLN A 283 -27.16 -49.86 -33.06
CA GLN A 283 -27.58 -49.95 -31.64
C GLN A 283 -26.51 -49.40 -30.70
N ILE A 284 -25.23 -49.59 -31.04
CA ILE A 284 -24.11 -49.00 -30.30
C ILE A 284 -24.15 -47.47 -30.44
N GLU A 285 -24.44 -46.95 -31.65
CA GLU A 285 -24.63 -45.52 -31.90
C GLU A 285 -25.74 -44.94 -31.01
N GLU A 286 -26.93 -45.53 -31.06
CA GLU A 286 -28.09 -45.09 -30.28
C GLU A 286 -27.81 -45.17 -28.76
N ALA A 287 -27.13 -46.23 -28.30
CA ALA A 287 -26.78 -46.37 -26.90
C ALA A 287 -25.76 -45.32 -26.43
N LEU A 288 -24.69 -45.08 -27.20
CA LEU A 288 -23.63 -44.14 -26.83
C LEU A 288 -24.04 -42.66 -26.98
N THR A 289 -25.01 -42.37 -27.84
CA THR A 289 -25.56 -41.01 -28.03
C THR A 289 -26.82 -40.74 -27.20
N SER A 290 -27.25 -41.74 -26.40
CA SER A 290 -28.45 -41.64 -25.57
C SER A 290 -28.35 -40.57 -24.49
N GLU A 291 -29.51 -40.00 -24.13
CA GLU A 291 -29.62 -39.04 -23.02
C GLU A 291 -29.13 -39.63 -21.68
N GLU A 292 -29.22 -40.94 -21.48
CA GLU A 292 -28.71 -41.61 -20.28
C GLU A 292 -27.18 -41.50 -20.17
N VAL A 293 -26.45 -41.73 -21.27
CA VAL A 293 -24.99 -41.60 -21.30
C VAL A 293 -24.58 -40.14 -21.13
N LYS A 294 -25.25 -39.22 -21.83
CA LYS A 294 -25.01 -37.77 -21.71
C LYS A 294 -25.26 -37.27 -20.27
N GLU A 295 -26.35 -37.70 -19.63
CA GLU A 295 -26.64 -37.39 -18.22
C GLU A 295 -25.58 -38.00 -17.29
N ARG A 296 -25.13 -39.23 -17.56
CA ARG A 296 -24.08 -39.86 -16.76
C ARG A 296 -22.77 -39.07 -16.83
N ILE A 297 -22.36 -38.64 -18.02
CA ILE A 297 -21.16 -37.80 -18.20
C ILE A 297 -21.34 -36.47 -17.45
N ARG A 298 -22.48 -35.80 -17.60
CA ARG A 298 -22.81 -34.57 -16.87
C ARG A 298 -22.72 -34.76 -15.35
N SER A 299 -23.25 -35.87 -14.83
CA SER A 299 -23.22 -36.18 -13.39
C SER A 299 -21.80 -36.42 -12.86
N GLU A 300 -20.97 -37.16 -13.59
CA GLU A 300 -19.56 -37.40 -13.20
C GLU A 300 -18.74 -36.11 -13.23
N ILE A 301 -19.02 -35.20 -14.17
CA ILE A 301 -18.41 -33.87 -14.19
C ILE A 301 -18.82 -33.08 -12.94
N ALA A 302 -20.11 -33.03 -12.62
CA ALA A 302 -20.62 -32.32 -11.45
C ALA A 302 -20.03 -32.88 -10.14
N ASP A 303 -20.00 -34.21 -9.99
CA ASP A 303 -19.43 -34.89 -8.83
C ASP A 303 -17.92 -34.65 -8.71
N SER A 304 -17.21 -34.65 -9.84
CA SER A 304 -15.78 -34.36 -9.91
C SER A 304 -15.46 -32.97 -9.37
N ILE A 305 -16.26 -31.97 -9.76
CA ILE A 305 -16.13 -30.57 -9.32
C ILE A 305 -16.46 -30.45 -7.84
N LYS A 306 -17.59 -31.02 -7.40
CA LYS A 306 -18.03 -31.00 -5.99
C LYS A 306 -16.98 -31.54 -5.05
N HIS A 307 -16.27 -32.60 -5.46
CA HIS A 307 -15.21 -33.18 -4.65
C HIS A 307 -13.90 -32.36 -4.67
N SER A 308 -13.63 -31.63 -5.76
CA SER A 308 -12.42 -30.78 -5.86
C SER A 308 -12.55 -29.40 -5.23
N LEU A 309 -13.78 -28.87 -5.12
CA LEU A 309 -14.03 -27.49 -4.68
C LEU A 309 -13.44 -27.18 -3.30
N PRO A 310 -13.57 -28.05 -2.26
CA PRO A 310 -13.02 -27.75 -0.94
C PRO A 310 -11.50 -27.52 -0.94
N ASP A 311 -10.74 -28.35 -1.66
CA ASP A 311 -9.29 -28.19 -1.78
C ASP A 311 -8.94 -26.85 -2.45
N GLU A 312 -9.71 -26.45 -3.47
CA GLU A 312 -9.51 -25.18 -4.16
C GLU A 312 -9.86 -24.00 -3.24
N THR A 313 -10.91 -24.08 -2.42
CA THR A 313 -11.23 -23.03 -1.43
C THR A 313 -10.12 -22.84 -0.38
N ALA A 314 -9.48 -23.93 0.06
CA ALA A 314 -8.32 -23.84 0.97
C ALA A 314 -7.13 -23.12 0.31
N LEU A 315 -6.88 -23.39 -0.97
CA LEU A 315 -5.83 -22.70 -1.72
C LEU A 315 -6.15 -21.22 -1.95
N VAL A 316 -7.42 -20.86 -2.16
CA VAL A 316 -7.85 -19.45 -2.20
C VAL A 316 -7.53 -18.75 -0.88
N ALA A 317 -7.92 -19.35 0.24
CA ALA A 317 -7.68 -18.77 1.56
C ALA A 317 -6.18 -18.54 1.82
N LEU A 318 -5.34 -19.51 1.43
CA LEU A 318 -3.89 -19.38 1.49
C LEU A 318 -3.37 -18.22 0.63
N GLU A 319 -3.83 -18.09 -0.62
CA GLU A 319 -3.40 -17.00 -1.52
C GLU A 319 -3.83 -15.63 -0.99
N ILE A 320 -5.03 -15.51 -0.38
CA ILE A 320 -5.47 -14.29 0.31
C ILE A 320 -4.49 -13.95 1.44
N ALA A 321 -4.18 -14.92 2.30
CA ALA A 321 -3.29 -14.71 3.44
C ALA A 321 -1.89 -14.27 2.99
N VAL A 322 -1.31 -14.97 2.00
CA VAL A 322 0.00 -14.64 1.43
C VAL A 322 -0.01 -13.23 0.84
N THR A 323 -1.02 -12.88 0.04
CA THR A 323 -1.10 -11.56 -0.61
C THR A 323 -1.12 -10.43 0.43
N ILE A 324 -1.96 -10.51 1.46
CA ILE A 324 -2.05 -9.47 2.50
C ILE A 324 -0.73 -9.35 3.27
N LEU A 325 -0.08 -10.47 3.58
CA LEU A 325 1.21 -10.47 4.27
C LEU A 325 2.35 -9.88 3.44
N GLU A 326 2.40 -10.19 2.14
CA GLU A 326 3.38 -9.63 1.21
C GLU A 326 3.23 -8.11 1.09
N GLU A 327 2.00 -7.60 1.00
CA GLU A 327 1.72 -6.16 0.97
C GLU A 327 2.15 -5.47 2.27
N TRP A 328 1.90 -6.10 3.44
CA TRP A 328 2.36 -5.59 4.73
C TRP A 328 3.89 -5.61 4.86
N GLU A 329 4.54 -6.68 4.42
CA GLU A 329 6.01 -6.77 4.42
C GLU A 329 6.63 -5.71 3.49
N GLY A 330 6.03 -5.50 2.32
CA GLY A 330 6.40 -4.43 1.40
C GLY A 330 6.31 -3.04 2.04
N PHE A 331 5.25 -2.79 2.81
CA PHE A 331 5.10 -1.56 3.59
C PHE A 331 6.22 -1.41 4.65
N CYS A 332 6.47 -2.45 5.45
CA CYS A 332 7.54 -2.39 6.46
C CYS A 332 8.95 -2.33 5.88
N SER A 333 9.17 -2.81 4.65
CA SER A 333 10.44 -2.64 3.94
C SER A 333 10.74 -1.17 3.63
N ARG A 334 9.71 -0.34 3.44
CA ARG A 334 9.85 1.12 3.26
C ARG A 334 10.10 1.85 4.57
N TYR A 335 9.49 1.39 5.66
CA TYR A 335 9.63 1.98 7.00
C TYR A 335 10.28 0.99 7.98
N PRO A 336 11.50 0.48 7.70
CA PRO A 336 12.07 -0.64 8.45
C PRO A 336 12.34 -0.30 9.90
N ASP A 337 12.90 0.89 10.14
CA ASP A 337 13.21 1.38 11.49
C ASP A 337 11.93 1.62 12.30
N VAL A 338 10.90 2.18 11.67
CA VAL A 338 9.61 2.47 12.33
C VAL A 338 8.89 1.16 12.67
N CYS A 339 8.77 0.22 11.74
CA CYS A 339 8.14 -1.08 12.01
C CYS A 339 8.90 -1.87 13.09
N SER A 340 10.23 -1.84 13.07
CA SER A 340 11.06 -2.51 14.06
C SER A 340 10.88 -1.90 15.46
N LEU A 341 10.99 -0.58 15.57
CA LEU A 341 10.85 0.12 16.85
C LEU A 341 9.43 0.03 17.43
N ALA A 342 8.40 0.11 16.58
CA ALA A 342 7.01 -0.04 17.01
C ALA A 342 6.76 -1.39 17.69
N GLN A 343 7.40 -2.45 17.18
CA GLN A 343 7.29 -3.79 17.74
C GLN A 343 8.07 -3.95 19.05
N GLU A 344 9.21 -3.28 19.20
CA GLU A 344 10.14 -3.49 20.31
C GLU A 344 9.94 -2.50 21.47
N ASN A 345 9.34 -1.33 21.22
CA ASN A 345 9.27 -0.23 22.17
C ASN A 345 7.82 0.30 22.33
N PRO A 346 7.14 0.02 23.46
CA PRO A 346 5.76 0.43 23.68
C PRO A 346 5.59 1.96 23.78
N THR A 347 6.63 2.70 24.19
CA THR A 347 6.59 4.17 24.19
C THR A 347 6.57 4.71 22.76
N PHE A 348 7.38 4.14 21.87
CA PHE A 348 7.37 4.51 20.45
C PHE A 348 6.05 4.14 19.77
N GLN A 349 5.47 2.99 20.11
CA GLN A 349 4.12 2.62 19.68
C GLN A 349 3.08 3.67 20.09
N ALA A 350 3.09 4.12 21.35
CA ALA A 350 2.17 5.15 21.82
C ALA A 350 2.36 6.49 21.07
N ILE A 351 3.61 6.90 20.82
CA ILE A 351 3.91 8.09 20.01
C ILE A 351 3.35 7.93 18.59
N LEU A 352 3.49 6.75 17.98
CA LEU A 352 2.93 6.46 16.65
C LEU A 352 1.40 6.52 16.63
N ASP A 353 0.73 5.98 17.66
CA ASP A 353 -0.73 6.03 17.78
C ASP A 353 -1.25 7.48 17.86
N ASP A 354 -0.51 8.37 18.52
CA ASP A 354 -0.85 9.80 18.62
C ASP A 354 -0.36 10.64 17.44
N THR A 355 0.48 10.09 16.56
CA THR A 355 1.05 10.81 15.41
C THR A 355 0.04 10.89 14.27
N PRO A 356 -0.29 12.10 13.78
CA PRO A 356 -1.13 12.27 12.59
C PRO A 356 -0.53 11.57 11.38
N LEU A 357 -1.38 10.98 10.53
CA LEU A 357 -0.93 10.22 9.38
C LEU A 357 -0.01 11.01 8.42
N ASP A 358 -0.30 12.29 8.21
CA ASP A 358 0.49 13.20 7.36
C ASP A 358 1.87 13.53 7.95
N GLN A 359 2.12 13.18 9.22
CA GLN A 359 3.42 13.34 9.88
C GLN A 359 4.23 12.03 9.96
N LEU A 360 3.71 10.91 9.43
CA LEU A 360 4.41 9.63 9.50
C LEU A 360 5.78 9.67 8.82
N ASP A 361 5.89 10.31 7.66
CA ASP A 361 7.17 10.44 6.95
C ASP A 361 8.18 11.27 7.74
N LYS A 362 7.71 12.34 8.40
CA LYS A 362 8.52 13.17 9.28
C LYS A 362 9.02 12.41 10.51
N LEU A 363 8.14 11.61 11.12
CA LEU A 363 8.50 10.72 12.23
C LEU A 363 9.54 9.68 11.79
N ALA A 364 9.35 9.08 10.62
CA ALA A 364 10.30 8.14 10.04
C ALA A 364 11.66 8.82 9.78
N LEU A 365 11.66 10.04 9.24
CA LEU A 365 12.86 10.83 8.99
C LEU A 365 13.62 11.15 10.29
N LEU A 366 12.93 11.59 11.35
CA LEU A 366 13.54 11.86 12.65
C LEU A 366 14.13 10.58 13.26
N THR A 367 13.37 9.49 13.22
CA THR A 367 13.78 8.17 13.72
C THR A 367 15.06 7.71 13.02
N ASN A 368 15.06 7.75 11.68
CA ASN A 368 16.22 7.36 10.89
C ASN A 368 17.41 8.31 11.12
N THR A 369 17.17 9.61 11.28
CA THR A 369 18.21 10.59 11.59
C THR A 369 18.88 10.28 12.93
N LEU A 370 18.09 10.00 13.97
CA LEU A 370 18.63 9.66 15.29
C LEU A 370 19.40 8.34 15.25
N LEU A 371 18.85 7.28 14.66
CA LEU A 371 19.53 5.99 14.52
C LEU A 371 20.85 6.11 13.74
N THR A 372 20.85 6.88 12.64
CA THR A 372 22.00 7.01 11.75
C THR A 372 23.10 7.88 12.33
N TYR A 373 22.76 9.03 12.92
CA TYR A 373 23.75 10.04 13.31
C TYR A 373 24.05 10.09 14.81
N ALA A 374 23.07 9.85 15.66
CA ALA A 374 23.22 9.90 17.12
C ALA A 374 23.35 8.49 17.76
N GLY A 375 22.77 7.47 17.11
CA GLY A 375 22.78 6.09 17.54
C GLY A 375 21.58 5.70 18.41
N ARG A 376 21.44 4.39 18.64
CA ARG A 376 20.29 3.80 19.34
C ARG A 376 20.13 4.29 20.78
N ALA A 377 21.24 4.48 21.50
CA ALA A 377 21.19 4.94 22.89
C ALA A 377 20.60 6.36 23.03
N GLU A 378 20.92 7.27 22.10
CA GLU A 378 20.33 8.61 22.08
C GLU A 378 18.84 8.53 21.76
N LEU A 379 18.44 7.71 20.77
CA LEU A 379 17.02 7.52 20.45
C LEU A 379 16.25 6.98 21.66
N GLU A 380 16.75 5.94 22.33
CA GLU A 380 16.11 5.37 23.51
C GLU A 380 16.00 6.39 24.65
N ALA A 381 17.04 7.21 24.89
CA ALA A 381 16.98 8.29 25.86
C ALA A 381 15.97 9.39 25.47
N ALA A 382 15.91 9.72 24.17
CA ALA A 382 15.00 10.71 23.62
C ALA A 382 13.54 10.24 23.61
N LEU A 383 13.29 8.92 23.57
CA LEU A 383 11.95 8.33 23.73
C LEU A 383 11.55 8.16 25.20
N ALA A 384 12.52 7.89 26.08
CA ALA A 384 12.28 7.78 27.51
C ALA A 384 12.04 9.16 28.17
N SER A 385 12.57 10.21 27.57
CA SER A 385 12.22 11.60 27.85
C SER A 385 11.23 12.08 26.80
N SER A 386 10.45 13.13 27.03
CA SER A 386 9.52 13.67 26.01
C SER A 386 10.24 14.45 24.88
N GLN A 387 11.51 14.14 24.64
CA GLN A 387 12.41 14.89 23.79
C GLN A 387 12.20 14.53 22.31
N PHE A 388 11.85 13.29 22.01
CA PHE A 388 11.54 12.85 20.66
C PHE A 388 10.32 13.59 20.12
N GLU A 389 9.24 13.68 20.90
CA GLU A 389 8.00 14.37 20.53
C GLU A 389 8.23 15.87 20.42
N THR A 390 9.05 16.45 21.31
CA THR A 390 9.46 17.84 21.21
C THR A 390 10.21 18.09 19.90
N ALA A 391 11.14 17.21 19.52
CA ALA A 391 11.87 17.30 18.27
C ALA A 391 10.98 17.08 17.05
N LEU A 392 10.01 16.16 17.13
CA LEU A 392 9.04 15.88 16.07
C LEU A 392 8.15 17.10 15.77
N ALA A 393 7.88 17.95 16.77
CA ALA A 393 7.15 19.20 16.57
C ALA A 393 7.98 20.27 15.83
N LEU A 394 9.31 20.15 15.78
CA LEU A 394 10.19 21.12 15.13
C LEU A 394 10.22 20.94 13.61
N PRO A 395 10.58 21.98 12.82
CA PRO A 395 10.73 21.89 11.36
C PRO A 395 11.74 20.81 10.95
N GLU A 396 11.48 20.09 9.85
CA GLU A 396 12.36 18.99 9.37
C GLU A 396 13.79 19.47 9.05
N GLU A 397 13.92 20.70 8.55
CA GLU A 397 15.22 21.31 8.24
C GLU A 397 16.12 21.41 9.48
N SER A 398 15.53 21.46 10.67
CA SER A 398 16.25 21.52 11.94
C SER A 398 17.02 20.24 12.26
N TYR A 399 16.65 19.10 11.67
CA TYR A 399 17.32 17.81 11.90
C TYR A 399 18.77 17.81 11.39
N THR A 400 19.15 18.75 10.53
CA THR A 400 20.54 18.99 10.13
C THR A 400 21.46 19.33 11.32
N ILE A 401 20.90 19.92 12.39
CA ILE A 401 21.62 20.15 13.66
C ILE A 401 21.98 18.81 14.31
N VAL A 402 21.07 17.83 14.30
CA VAL A 402 21.33 16.48 14.84
C VAL A 402 22.38 15.76 13.99
N GLN A 403 22.29 15.88 12.66
CA GLN A 403 23.26 15.26 11.74
C GLN A 403 24.69 15.75 11.97
N SER A 404 24.85 17.07 12.17
CA SER A 404 26.16 17.70 12.37
C SER A 404 26.71 17.47 13.79
N SER A 405 25.86 17.59 14.81
CA SER A 405 26.28 17.47 16.22
C SER A 405 26.30 16.04 16.76
N ARG A 406 25.65 15.10 16.06
CA ARG A 406 25.48 13.69 16.47
C ARG A 406 24.80 13.51 17.83
N SER A 407 23.95 14.47 18.22
CA SER A 407 23.12 14.41 19.43
C SER A 407 21.85 15.22 19.21
N LEU A 408 20.79 14.90 19.95
CA LEU A 408 19.55 15.65 19.94
C LEU A 408 19.63 16.93 20.78
N ALA A 409 20.52 16.96 21.79
CA ALA A 409 20.59 18.05 22.75
C ALA A 409 20.82 19.44 22.12
N PRO A 410 21.70 19.62 21.12
CA PRO A 410 21.89 20.94 20.50
C PRO A 410 20.66 21.44 19.75
N LEU A 411 19.90 20.55 19.10
CA LEU A 411 18.64 20.91 18.44
C LEU A 411 17.64 21.45 19.47
N LEU A 412 17.46 20.71 20.57
CA LEU A 412 16.53 21.13 21.63
C LEU A 412 16.95 22.44 22.29
N ALA A 413 18.24 22.62 22.55
CA ALA A 413 18.77 23.86 23.11
C ALA A 413 18.57 25.06 22.16
N TRP A 414 18.76 24.87 20.85
CA TRP A 414 18.42 25.89 19.86
C TRP A 414 16.92 26.20 19.83
N SER A 415 16.07 25.18 19.88
CA SER A 415 14.62 25.37 19.90
C SER A 415 14.15 26.14 21.15
N GLN A 416 14.73 25.86 22.31
CA GLN A 416 14.40 26.56 23.55
C GLN A 416 14.86 28.02 23.53
N LEU A 417 16.01 28.29 22.92
CA LEU A 417 16.57 29.63 22.84
C LEU A 417 15.88 30.51 21.79
N ALA A 418 15.63 29.96 20.60
CA ALA A 418 15.06 30.69 19.46
C ALA A 418 13.52 30.71 19.46
N GLY A 419 12.88 29.73 20.09
CA GLY A 419 11.43 29.57 20.07
C GLY A 419 10.90 29.49 18.63
N GLU A 420 9.91 30.33 18.33
CA GLU A 420 9.28 30.42 17.00
C GLU A 420 10.24 30.90 15.90
N ARG A 421 11.41 31.47 16.24
CA ARG A 421 12.40 31.97 15.28
C ARG A 421 13.49 30.96 14.95
N LEU A 422 13.29 29.68 15.27
CA LEU A 422 14.24 28.61 14.94
C LEU A 422 14.53 28.55 13.42
N ASP A 423 13.52 28.81 12.58
CA ASP A 423 13.69 28.85 11.12
C ASP A 423 14.70 29.90 10.68
N GLU A 424 14.75 31.06 11.34
CA GLU A 424 15.74 32.10 11.04
C GLU A 424 17.16 31.67 11.44
N VAL A 425 17.30 30.94 12.55
CA VAL A 425 18.60 30.36 12.98
C VAL A 425 19.11 29.35 11.95
N LEU A 426 18.21 28.60 11.32
CA LEU A 426 18.54 27.66 10.24
C LEU A 426 18.87 28.40 8.95
N ALA A 427 18.03 29.35 8.53
CA ALA A 427 18.17 30.12 7.31
C ALA A 427 19.47 30.94 7.27
N TYR A 428 19.83 31.57 8.39
CA TYR A 428 21.08 32.32 8.52
C TYR A 428 22.29 31.44 8.87
N GLY A 429 22.12 30.11 8.97
CA GLY A 429 23.23 29.20 9.23
C GLY A 429 23.93 29.38 10.57
N ILE A 430 23.30 30.08 11.54
CA ILE A 430 23.90 30.42 12.84
C ILE A 430 24.39 29.16 13.57
N HIS A 431 23.59 28.08 13.53
CA HIS A 431 23.90 26.78 14.13
C HIS A 431 25.18 26.11 13.59
N ARG A 432 25.70 26.54 12.42
CA ARG A 432 26.93 26.01 11.81
C ARG A 432 28.19 26.67 12.36
N HIS A 433 28.05 27.89 12.87
CA HIS A 433 29.17 28.72 13.33
C HIS A 433 29.24 28.86 14.84
N LYS A 434 28.11 28.72 15.53
CA LYS A 434 27.94 28.94 16.96
C LYS A 434 27.12 27.83 17.60
N THR A 435 27.19 27.77 18.92
CA THR A 435 26.38 26.91 19.78
C THR A 435 25.35 27.73 20.55
N PRO A 436 24.28 27.12 21.08
CA PRO A 436 23.31 27.84 21.91
C PRO A 436 23.94 28.56 23.11
N ALA A 437 25.06 28.05 23.65
CA ALA A 437 25.76 28.63 24.80
C ALA A 437 26.45 29.98 24.48
N ASP A 438 26.65 30.29 23.19
CA ASP A 438 27.24 31.55 22.75
C ASP A 438 26.24 32.72 22.82
N PHE A 439 24.97 32.44 23.13
CA PHE A 439 23.89 33.42 23.09
C PHE A 439 23.07 33.47 24.37
N SER A 440 22.57 34.66 24.69
CA SER A 440 21.38 34.86 25.54
C SER A 440 20.15 35.09 24.65
N PRO A 441 18.91 34.93 25.16
CA PRO A 441 17.71 35.22 24.38
C PRO A 441 17.70 36.63 23.78
N THR A 442 18.16 37.63 24.56
CA THR A 442 18.28 39.02 24.10
C THR A 442 19.31 39.15 22.99
N LEU A 443 20.46 38.49 23.14
CA LEU A 443 21.54 38.58 22.14
C LEU A 443 21.14 37.92 20.82
N LEU A 444 20.52 36.73 20.89
CA LEU A 444 20.03 36.04 19.70
C LEU A 444 18.91 36.86 19.02
N GLY A 445 17.97 37.40 19.80
CA GLY A 445 16.91 38.26 19.26
C GLY A 445 17.47 39.46 18.48
N ALA A 446 18.42 40.17 19.06
CA ALA A 446 19.07 41.31 18.41
C ALA A 446 19.83 40.91 17.12
N MET A 447 20.47 39.74 17.12
CA MET A 447 21.14 39.19 15.93
C MET A 447 20.14 38.85 14.82
N LEU A 448 19.04 38.19 15.16
CA LEU A 448 18.03 37.81 14.18
C LEU A 448 17.26 39.04 13.64
N ASP A 449 17.07 40.08 14.46
CA ASP A 449 16.45 41.35 14.05
C ASP A 449 17.27 42.15 13.02
N VAL A 450 18.54 41.79 12.79
CA VAL A 450 19.36 42.38 11.72
C VAL A 450 18.77 42.11 10.34
N GLY A 451 18.17 40.93 10.12
CA GLY A 451 17.45 40.58 8.89
C GLY A 451 18.30 40.36 7.64
N ASP A 452 19.57 40.79 7.61
CA ASP A 452 20.51 40.65 6.49
C ASP A 452 21.55 39.55 6.75
N ALA A 453 21.54 38.50 5.91
CA ALA A 453 22.43 37.35 6.03
C ALA A 453 23.92 37.74 5.96
N ALA A 454 24.31 38.68 5.10
CA ALA A 454 25.71 39.08 4.97
C ALA A 454 26.19 39.88 6.19
N ALA A 455 25.29 40.66 6.80
CA ALA A 455 25.56 41.35 8.05
C ALA A 455 25.65 40.36 9.23
N ILE A 456 24.73 39.40 9.30
CA ILE A 456 24.73 38.33 10.31
C ILE A 456 26.01 37.50 10.23
N ASP A 457 26.45 37.08 9.04
CA ASP A 457 27.71 36.34 8.85
C ASP A 457 28.93 37.09 9.42
N LYS A 458 28.98 38.40 9.22
CA LYS A 458 30.04 39.25 9.80
C LYS A 458 29.96 39.26 11.32
N LEU A 459 28.76 39.39 11.88
CA LEU A 459 28.55 39.39 13.33
C LEU A 459 28.88 38.02 13.95
N LEU A 460 28.57 36.90 13.28
CA LEU A 460 28.89 35.55 13.76
C LEU A 460 30.41 35.29 13.88
N ALA A 461 31.25 36.08 13.21
CA ALA A 461 32.71 36.00 13.33
C ALA A 461 33.26 36.65 14.63
N LEU A 462 32.41 37.29 15.42
CA LEU A 462 32.75 37.87 16.73
C LEU A 462 32.51 36.84 17.83
N ASP A 463 33.25 36.94 18.94
CA ASP A 463 32.99 36.15 20.14
C ASP A 463 31.79 36.69 20.94
N ARG A 464 31.39 35.97 21.98
CA ARG A 464 30.20 36.32 22.77
C ARG A 464 30.34 37.69 23.46
N THR A 465 31.52 38.01 24.00
CA THR A 465 31.75 39.26 24.74
C THR A 465 31.76 40.44 23.77
N GLU A 466 32.38 40.25 22.61
CA GLU A 466 32.38 41.23 21.52
C GLU A 466 30.95 41.52 21.03
N LEU A 467 30.16 40.47 20.82
CA LEU A 467 28.75 40.57 20.44
C LEU A 467 27.91 41.30 21.49
N GLU A 468 28.01 40.91 22.77
CA GLU A 468 27.27 41.56 23.86
C GLU A 468 27.62 43.05 23.97
N THR A 469 28.90 43.41 23.82
CA THR A 469 29.36 44.80 23.82
C THR A 469 28.76 45.57 22.64
N LEU A 470 28.84 45.01 21.43
CA LEU A 470 28.35 45.65 20.22
C LEU A 470 26.82 45.80 20.22
N VAL A 471 26.08 44.77 20.63
CA VAL A 471 24.61 44.82 20.69
C VAL A 471 24.13 45.84 21.73
N THR A 472 24.77 45.87 22.91
CA THR A 472 24.44 46.84 23.97
C THR A 472 24.67 48.27 23.52
N PHE A 473 25.76 48.51 22.77
CA PHE A 473 26.06 49.84 22.22
C PHE A 473 25.15 50.22 21.04
N ALA A 474 24.97 49.32 20.07
CA ALA A 474 24.36 49.65 18.80
C ALA A 474 22.82 49.67 18.85
N GLY A 475 22.20 48.84 19.70
CA GLY A 475 20.75 48.70 19.78
C GLY A 475 20.12 48.47 18.39
N THR A 476 19.13 49.28 18.03
CA THR A 476 18.46 49.20 16.71
C THR A 476 19.35 49.58 15.53
N SER A 477 20.52 50.18 15.78
CA SER A 477 21.49 50.54 14.74
C SER A 477 22.42 49.38 14.37
N LEU A 478 22.31 48.22 15.04
CA LEU A 478 23.18 47.06 14.81
C LEU A 478 23.17 46.60 13.34
N GLY A 479 22.00 46.45 12.74
CA GLY A 479 21.88 46.00 11.34
C GLY A 479 22.56 46.95 10.36
N PRO A 480 22.20 48.24 10.32
CA PRO A 480 22.87 49.23 9.47
C PRO A 480 24.38 49.35 9.73
N LEU A 481 24.82 49.27 10.99
CA LEU A 481 26.24 49.30 11.34
C LEU A 481 26.97 48.07 10.79
N ALA A 482 26.40 46.88 10.99
CA ALA A 482 26.94 45.64 10.45
C ALA A 482 26.95 45.63 8.92
N ALA A 483 25.91 46.15 8.25
CA ALA A 483 25.84 46.24 6.80
C ALA A 483 26.91 47.17 6.22
N ASN A 484 27.08 48.36 6.79
CA ASN A 484 27.91 49.44 6.25
C ASN A 484 29.37 49.45 6.72
N ARG A 485 29.78 48.46 7.53
CA ARG A 485 31.16 48.35 8.04
C ARG A 485 31.78 47.00 7.72
N SER A 486 33.09 47.01 7.53
CA SER A 486 33.90 45.80 7.43
C SER A 486 34.06 45.13 8.79
N LEU A 487 34.33 43.82 8.81
CA LEU A 487 34.56 43.07 10.05
C LEU A 487 35.72 43.67 10.88
N ASN A 488 36.76 44.18 10.22
CA ASN A 488 37.89 44.80 10.91
C ASN A 488 37.49 46.10 11.62
N GLU A 489 36.70 46.96 10.97
CA GLU A 489 36.17 48.18 11.59
C GLU A 489 35.22 47.87 12.75
N ILE A 490 34.42 46.80 12.63
CA ILE A 490 33.55 46.35 13.72
C ILE A 490 34.38 45.90 14.93
N ARG A 491 35.44 45.11 14.73
CA ARG A 491 36.33 44.69 15.83
C ARG A 491 37.04 45.87 16.49
N GLN A 492 37.57 46.79 15.70
CA GLN A 492 38.18 48.01 16.22
C GLN A 492 37.21 48.85 17.06
N LEU A 493 35.94 48.93 16.64
CA LEU A 493 34.90 49.60 17.42
C LEU A 493 34.64 48.87 18.74
N VAL A 494 34.56 47.54 18.73
CA VAL A 494 34.39 46.74 19.94
C VAL A 494 35.56 46.94 20.90
N ASP A 495 36.80 46.91 20.41
CA ASP A 495 38.00 47.15 21.22
C ASP A 495 37.97 48.54 21.88
N TYR A 496 37.56 49.56 21.12
CA TYR A 496 37.38 50.93 21.63
C TYR A 496 36.31 50.99 22.73
N LEU A 497 35.19 50.29 22.56
CA LEU A 497 34.10 50.27 23.55
C LEU A 497 34.48 49.50 24.81
N ALA A 498 35.29 48.45 24.69
CA ALA A 498 35.76 47.64 25.81
C ALA A 498 36.83 48.36 26.64
N ALA A 499 37.67 49.19 26.01
CA ALA A 499 38.74 49.94 26.66
C ALA A 499 38.84 51.37 26.10
N PRO A 500 37.91 52.27 26.48
CA PRO A 500 37.92 53.64 25.97
C PRO A 500 39.22 54.37 26.39
N PRO A 501 39.80 55.20 25.50
CA PRO A 501 40.97 55.99 25.85
C PRO A 501 40.64 56.94 27.02
N PRO A 502 41.63 57.33 27.85
CA PRO A 502 41.41 58.10 29.08
C PRO A 502 40.78 59.50 28.87
N GLU A 503 40.75 59.98 27.63
CA GLU A 503 40.13 61.26 27.23
C GLU A 503 38.67 61.11 26.79
N ALA A 504 38.17 59.88 26.62
CA ALA A 504 36.78 59.59 26.26
C ALA A 504 35.89 59.47 27.51
N THR A 505 34.62 59.90 27.40
CA THR A 505 33.62 59.70 28.44
C THR A 505 33.37 58.20 28.67
N GLU A 506 33.27 57.76 29.95
CA GLU A 506 32.99 56.35 30.32
C GLU A 506 31.73 55.77 29.67
N THR A 507 30.81 56.62 29.20
CA THR A 507 29.65 56.23 28.39
C THR A 507 29.68 56.92 27.03
N PRO A 508 29.58 56.18 25.91
CA PRO A 508 29.45 56.77 24.59
C PRO A 508 28.18 57.61 24.44
N PRO A 509 28.18 58.70 23.66
CA PRO A 509 26.97 59.45 23.34
C PRO A 509 25.91 58.55 22.69
N ALA A 510 24.64 58.70 23.08
CA ALA A 510 23.54 57.88 22.57
C ALA A 510 23.32 58.01 21.05
N ASP A 511 23.76 59.11 20.44
CA ASP A 511 23.69 59.37 19.01
C ASP A 511 24.91 58.85 18.23
N LEU A 512 25.93 58.29 18.91
CA LEU A 512 27.12 57.79 18.25
C LEU A 512 26.84 56.56 17.38
N ALA A 513 26.07 55.61 17.90
CA ALA A 513 25.68 54.40 17.16
C ALA A 513 24.94 54.71 15.83
N PRO A 514 23.90 55.58 15.79
CA PRO A 514 23.23 55.93 14.54
C PRO A 514 24.12 56.75 13.58
N LYS A 515 25.04 57.56 14.10
CA LYS A 515 26.04 58.29 13.28
C LYS A 515 27.07 57.36 12.63
N LEU A 516 27.54 56.37 13.37
CA LEU A 516 28.38 55.31 12.82
C LEU A 516 27.59 54.50 11.79
N ALA A 517 26.36 54.08 12.09
CA ALA A 517 25.52 53.34 11.16
C ALA A 517 25.26 54.06 9.82
N SER A 518 25.04 55.38 9.86
CA SER A 518 24.78 56.22 8.67
C SER A 518 26.04 56.62 7.90
N GLY A 519 27.24 56.48 8.49
CA GLY A 519 28.48 56.92 7.87
C GLY A 519 28.86 58.38 8.16
N GLU A 520 28.09 59.09 9.00
CA GLU A 520 28.43 60.46 9.43
C GLU A 520 29.74 60.51 10.23
N VAL A 521 30.05 59.42 10.95
CA VAL A 521 31.31 59.23 11.69
C VAL A 521 31.95 57.91 11.26
N THR A 522 33.29 57.88 11.12
CA THR A 522 34.04 56.65 10.87
C THR A 522 34.67 56.12 12.15
N VAL A 523 34.94 54.81 12.23
CA VAL A 523 35.64 54.21 13.38
C VAL A 523 37.04 54.80 13.52
N GLN A 524 37.72 55.10 12.41
CA GLN A 524 39.04 55.74 12.42
C GLN A 524 39.03 57.13 13.08
N GLN A 525 37.97 57.93 12.86
CA GLN A 525 37.82 59.24 13.51
C GLN A 525 37.64 59.15 15.03
N LEU A 526 37.17 58.00 15.54
CA LEU A 526 37.08 57.75 16.99
C LEU A 526 38.42 57.32 17.59
N LEU A 527 39.23 56.59 16.81
CA LEU A 527 40.55 56.13 17.23
C LEU A 527 41.61 57.25 17.17
N GLU A 528 41.42 58.22 16.28
CA GLU A 528 42.29 59.39 16.13
C GLU A 528 41.50 60.67 16.47
N PRO A 529 41.40 61.07 17.76
CA PRO A 529 40.79 62.34 18.10
C PRO A 529 41.59 63.45 17.39
N ALA A 530 40.92 64.16 16.49
CA ALA A 530 41.54 65.19 15.67
C ALA A 530 42.34 66.16 16.54
N LEU A 531 43.66 66.23 16.32
CA LEU A 531 44.45 67.39 16.73
C LEU A 531 43.75 68.61 16.13
N ALA A 532 43.17 69.46 16.98
CA ALA A 532 42.48 70.67 16.58
C ALA A 532 43.43 71.55 15.74
N VAL A 533 43.25 71.54 14.41
CA VAL A 533 43.94 72.48 13.53
C VAL A 533 43.29 73.85 13.74
N VAL A 534 43.97 74.69 14.52
CA VAL A 534 43.68 76.12 14.61
C VAL A 534 43.99 76.73 13.24
N ALA A 535 42.95 76.91 12.42
CA ALA A 535 43.07 77.63 11.15
C ALA A 535 43.05 79.15 11.42
N THR A 536 44.21 79.80 11.34
CA THR A 536 44.31 81.25 11.13
C THR A 536 43.89 81.60 9.70
N PRO A 537 43.08 82.65 9.47
CA PRO A 537 42.67 83.03 8.12
C PRO A 537 43.81 83.78 7.41
N VAL A 538 44.24 83.28 6.26
CA VAL A 538 45.05 84.04 5.29
C VAL A 538 44.15 84.45 4.14
N VAL A 539 44.02 85.76 3.99
CA VAL A 539 43.40 86.44 2.85
C VAL A 539 44.34 86.34 1.65
N THR A 540 43.89 85.79 0.52
CA THR A 540 44.49 86.10 -0.78
C THR A 540 43.43 86.22 -1.86
N ALA A 541 43.59 87.27 -2.66
CA ALA A 541 42.61 87.87 -3.53
C ALA A 541 42.37 87.16 -4.87
N THR A 542 41.21 87.50 -5.40
CA THR A 542 40.62 87.33 -6.73
C THR A 542 41.57 87.59 -7.92
N VAL A 543 41.59 86.67 -8.90
CA VAL A 543 41.67 86.98 -10.34
C VAL A 543 40.81 85.96 -11.11
N ALA A 544 39.95 86.45 -12.00
CA ALA A 544 39.03 85.69 -12.86
C ALA A 544 39.53 85.67 -14.34
N PRO A 545 38.79 85.14 -15.33
CA PRO A 545 39.05 83.89 -16.05
C PRO A 545 39.45 84.10 -17.54
N PRO A 546 39.48 83.05 -18.38
CA PRO A 546 38.44 83.02 -19.43
C PRO A 546 37.84 81.63 -19.76
N VAL A 547 36.76 81.71 -20.54
CA VAL A 547 35.67 80.75 -20.84
C VAL A 547 35.97 79.93 -22.14
N PRO A 548 35.01 79.20 -22.75
CA PRO A 548 34.91 77.73 -22.78
C PRO A 548 35.20 77.10 -24.16
N ALA A 549 35.25 75.76 -24.23
CA ALA A 549 35.03 75.06 -25.49
C ALA A 549 34.12 73.83 -25.28
N THR A 550 33.03 73.88 -26.04
CA THR A 550 31.94 72.95 -26.21
C THR A 550 32.36 71.62 -26.84
N THR A 551 31.40 70.69 -26.83
CA THR A 551 31.10 69.62 -27.80
C THR A 551 31.64 68.19 -27.60
N ARG A 552 30.64 67.29 -27.40
CA ARG A 552 30.35 66.01 -28.12
C ARG A 552 30.42 64.70 -27.31
N GLU A 553 29.23 64.21 -26.93
CA GLU A 553 28.77 62.82 -27.20
C GLU A 553 28.86 62.49 -28.72
N PRO A 554 28.87 61.22 -29.19
CA PRO A 554 28.15 60.03 -28.70
C PRO A 554 29.08 58.79 -28.62
N ALA A 555 28.72 57.52 -28.39
CA ALA A 555 27.53 56.74 -28.70
C ALA A 555 27.53 55.42 -27.90
N THR A 556 26.32 54.92 -27.67
CA THR A 556 25.96 53.52 -27.37
C THR A 556 26.46 52.52 -28.43
N PRO A 557 26.41 51.22 -28.15
CA PRO A 557 25.35 50.47 -28.83
C PRO A 557 24.44 49.66 -27.89
N VAL A 558 23.16 49.79 -28.17
CA VAL A 558 22.07 48.88 -27.83
C VAL A 558 21.91 47.89 -28.98
N ASN A 559 21.82 46.59 -28.69
CA ASN A 559 20.80 45.66 -29.21
C ASN A 559 21.13 44.25 -28.68
N SER A 560 20.33 43.59 -27.82
CA SER A 560 18.90 43.21 -27.89
C SER A 560 18.66 41.90 -28.64
N ILE A 561 17.76 41.09 -28.06
CA ILE A 561 16.97 39.96 -28.61
C ILE A 561 17.80 38.65 -28.74
N VAL A 562 17.44 37.45 -28.21
CA VAL A 562 16.18 36.70 -28.30
C VAL A 562 16.10 35.60 -27.21
N VAL A 563 14.99 35.61 -26.47
CA VAL A 563 14.16 34.51 -25.93
C VAL A 563 14.49 33.09 -26.42
N ALA A 564 14.79 32.15 -25.51
CA ALA A 564 14.32 30.76 -25.64
C ALA A 564 14.52 30.01 -24.32
N SER A 565 13.44 29.92 -23.56
CA SER A 565 13.19 29.00 -22.47
C SER A 565 12.87 27.59 -22.98
N ALA A 566 13.23 26.61 -22.15
CA ALA A 566 12.62 25.29 -21.98
C ALA A 566 12.96 24.16 -22.98
N ILE A 567 13.02 22.95 -22.39
CA ILE A 567 13.13 21.60 -22.96
C ILE A 567 14.57 21.09 -23.10
N LEU A 568 15.11 20.47 -22.04
CA LEU A 568 15.94 19.25 -22.14
C LEU A 568 16.29 18.57 -20.78
N VAL A 569 15.33 18.06 -20.00
CA VAL A 569 15.64 17.02 -18.97
C VAL A 569 14.43 16.10 -18.77
N VAL A 570 14.23 15.12 -19.66
CA VAL A 570 13.31 13.96 -19.45
C VAL A 570 13.92 12.66 -20.00
N LEU A 571 15.24 12.44 -19.90
CA LEU A 571 15.85 11.18 -20.39
C LEU A 571 17.01 10.66 -19.52
N ILE A 572 16.82 10.55 -18.19
CA ILE A 572 17.71 9.73 -17.31
C ILE A 572 16.92 8.94 -16.24
N LEU A 573 15.69 8.49 -16.52
CA LEU A 573 14.96 7.60 -15.58
C LEU A 573 14.23 6.43 -16.26
N THR A 574 14.88 5.74 -17.21
CA THR A 574 14.35 4.47 -17.77
C THR A 574 15.42 3.39 -17.99
N ALA A 575 16.49 3.35 -17.18
CA ALA A 575 17.54 2.33 -17.33
C ALA A 575 18.10 1.75 -16.01
N GLY A 576 17.32 1.77 -14.91
CA GLY A 576 17.79 1.34 -13.58
C GLY A 576 17.03 0.20 -12.89
N GLY A 577 16.06 -0.45 -13.53
CA GLY A 577 15.11 -1.34 -12.85
C GLY A 577 14.98 -2.78 -13.35
N ALA A 578 15.84 -3.26 -14.25
CA ALA A 578 15.61 -4.52 -14.98
C ALA A 578 16.70 -5.60 -14.82
N LEU A 579 17.52 -5.58 -13.75
CA LEU A 579 18.68 -6.48 -13.67
C LEU A 579 18.95 -7.14 -12.32
N TRP A 580 17.93 -7.36 -11.49
CA TRP A 580 18.10 -8.10 -10.22
C TRP A 580 17.04 -9.17 -9.97
N TRP A 581 16.76 -10.04 -10.95
CA TRP A 581 16.13 -11.33 -10.70
C TRP A 581 16.73 -12.39 -11.63
N ARG A 582 17.80 -13.07 -11.17
CA ARG A 582 18.25 -14.32 -11.78
C ARG A 582 18.92 -15.25 -10.75
N ARG A 583 18.14 -16.25 -10.34
CA ARG A 583 18.49 -17.61 -9.91
C ARG A 583 19.46 -17.79 -8.73
N ARG A 584 18.93 -18.35 -7.63
CA ARG A 584 19.60 -19.44 -6.91
C ARG A 584 18.74 -20.71 -6.94
N PRO A 585 19.30 -21.87 -7.31
CA PRO A 585 18.59 -23.14 -7.27
C PRO A 585 18.52 -23.67 -5.84
N TYR A 586 17.37 -24.22 -5.48
CA TYR A 586 17.15 -25.00 -4.27
C TYR A 586 17.73 -26.41 -4.51
N ASP A 587 18.82 -26.74 -3.84
CA ASP A 587 19.43 -28.07 -3.93
C ASP A 587 18.77 -28.98 -2.89
N ARG A 588 18.02 -29.96 -3.38
CA ARG A 588 17.38 -31.02 -2.59
C ARG A 588 18.35 -32.20 -2.58
N ARG A 589 19.00 -32.48 -1.44
CA ARG A 589 19.63 -33.80 -1.21
C ARG A 589 19.11 -34.44 0.09
N SER A 590 18.46 -35.56 -0.16
CA SER A 590 18.26 -36.76 0.66
C SER A 590 19.18 -36.98 1.87
N GLY A 591 18.57 -37.33 3.00
CA GLY A 591 18.67 -38.71 3.55
C GLY A 591 19.76 -39.03 4.58
N ASN A 592 19.31 -39.70 5.64
CA ASN A 592 20.02 -40.51 6.65
C ASN A 592 20.73 -39.77 7.79
N GLU A 593 20.07 -39.68 8.95
CA GLU A 593 20.26 -40.58 10.11
C GLU A 593 19.01 -40.55 11.02
#